data_AF-A0A7G5N1N6-F1
#
_entry.id   AF-A0A7G5N1N6-F1
#
_cell.length_a   1.000
_cell.length_b   1.000
_cell.length_c   1.000
_cell.angle_alpha   90.00
_cell.angle_beta   90.00
_cell.angle_gamma   90.00
#
_symmetry.space_group_name_H-M   'P 1'
#
loop_
_entity.id
_entity.type
_entity.pdbx_description
1 polymer ?
#
loop_
_entity_poly.entity_id
_entity_poly.type
_entity_poly.pdbx_seq_one_letter_code
_entity_poly.pdbx_strand_id
1 'polypeptide(L)'
;MDSRTGIPADVRHLADFQSGFMLGLAIVSLFMLMKYRKLLRDERGLRESFNKETDERMILIRSKAGMPALLITSVIMIFAGIIAGYFNIIIFYTLLAAGICQLLLGTGLKFYYMHKL
;
A
#
# COMPACT_ATOMS: atom_id res chain seq x y z
N MET A 1 0.93 -27.77 20.70
CA MET A 1 0.26 -26.86 21.65
C MET A 1 1.34 -26.19 22.48
N ASP A 2 1.58 -24.89 22.31
CA ASP A 2 2.56 -24.13 23.10
C ASP A 2 1.84 -23.53 24.33
N SER A 3 2.24 -24.00 25.51
CA SER A 3 1.51 -23.89 26.78
C SER A 3 1.60 -22.53 27.47
N ARG A 4 1.86 -21.44 26.74
CA ARG A 4 2.04 -20.10 27.33
C ARG A 4 0.97 -19.08 26.99
N THR A 5 0.13 -19.31 25.98
CA THR A 5 -0.93 -18.33 25.62
C THR A 5 -2.28 -18.93 25.24
N GLY A 6 -2.45 -20.25 25.10
CA GLY A 6 -3.75 -20.85 24.76
C GLY A 6 -4.29 -20.44 23.38
N ILE A 7 -3.49 -19.74 22.58
CA ILE A 7 -3.84 -19.23 21.26
C ILE A 7 -3.33 -20.24 20.19
N PRO A 8 -4.17 -20.65 19.22
CA PRO A 8 -3.76 -21.57 18.15
C PRO A 8 -2.56 -21.01 17.37
N ALA A 9 -1.63 -21.87 16.97
CA ALA A 9 -0.40 -21.44 16.29
C ALA A 9 -0.70 -20.65 15.00
N ASP A 10 -1.80 -20.98 14.33
CA ASP A 10 -2.23 -20.36 13.08
C ASP A 10 -2.52 -18.85 13.23
N VAL A 11 -3.14 -18.43 14.34
CA VAL A 11 -3.46 -17.01 14.54
C VAL A 11 -2.25 -16.21 15.07
N ARG A 12 -1.23 -16.88 15.63
CA ARG A 12 0.05 -16.22 15.98
C ARG A 12 0.77 -15.71 14.73
N HIS A 13 0.82 -16.51 13.67
CA HIS A 13 1.42 -16.10 12.40
C HIS A 13 0.74 -14.86 11.79
N LEU A 14 -0.59 -14.77 11.91
CA LEU A 14 -1.34 -13.61 11.48
C LEU A 14 -1.07 -12.37 12.34
N ALA A 15 -1.00 -12.55 13.67
CA ALA A 15 -0.70 -11.47 14.60
C ALA A 15 0.73 -10.91 14.40
N ASP A 16 1.71 -11.78 14.17
CA ASP A 16 3.08 -11.38 13.85
C ASP A 16 3.11 -10.58 12.53
N PHE A 17 2.41 -11.03 11.49
CA PHE A 17 2.28 -10.29 10.23
C PHE A 17 1.61 -8.92 10.42
N GLN A 18 0.50 -8.87 11.16
CA GLN A 18 -0.22 -7.62 11.43
C GLN A 18 0.66 -6.62 12.19
N SER A 19 1.40 -7.08 13.19
CA SER A 19 2.32 -6.22 13.95
C SER A 19 3.44 -5.65 13.07
N GLY A 20 4.02 -6.49 12.20
CA GLY A 20 5.02 -6.06 11.21
C GLY A 20 4.46 -5.07 10.19
N PHE A 21 3.23 -5.29 9.71
CA PHE A 21 2.55 -4.38 8.79
C PHE A 21 2.28 -3.01 9.43
N MET A 22 1.80 -2.98 10.67
CA MET A 22 1.57 -1.74 11.42
C MET A 22 2.88 -0.98 11.67
N LEU A 23 3.96 -1.69 12.01
CA LEU A 23 5.28 -1.08 12.19
C LEU A 23 5.81 -0.48 10.87
N GLY A 24 5.65 -1.19 9.76
CA GLY A 24 5.99 -0.69 8.44
C GLY A 24 5.21 0.58 8.07
N LEU A 25 3.90 0.58 8.30
CA LEU A 25 3.05 1.77 8.11
C LEU A 25 3.50 2.94 8.99
N ALA A 26 3.84 2.68 10.26
CA ALA A 26 4.34 3.70 11.16
C ALA A 26 5.63 4.34 10.64
N ILE A 27 6.60 3.55 10.18
CA ILE A 27 7.87 4.05 9.62
C ILE A 27 7.62 4.89 8.35
N VAL A 28 6.77 4.41 7.43
CA VAL A 28 6.44 5.14 6.20
C VAL A 28 5.74 6.46 6.53
N SER A 29 4.81 6.46 7.50
CA SER A 29 4.13 7.67 7.94
C SER A 29 5.09 8.70 8.53
N LEU A 30 6.09 8.26 9.30
CA LEU A 30 7.12 9.11 9.88
C LEU A 30 8.01 9.70 8.78
N PHE A 31 8.40 8.89 7.79
CA PHE A 31 9.17 9.35 6.64
C PHE A 31 8.41 10.40 5.82
N MET A 32 7.13 10.17 5.54
CA MET A 32 6.25 11.15 4.89
C MET A 32 6.16 12.42 5.71
N LEU A 33 5.96 12.33 7.03
CA LEU A 33 5.89 13.49 7.92
C LEU A 33 7.18 14.32 7.88
N MET A 34 8.35 13.68 7.89
CA MET A 34 9.64 14.37 7.76
C MET A 34 9.77 15.05 6.40
N LYS A 35 9.37 14.37 5.31
CA LYS A 35 9.38 14.92 3.95
C LYS A 35 8.45 16.14 3.85
N TYR A 36 7.22 16.04 4.35
CA TYR A 36 6.25 17.14 4.36
C TYR A 36 6.72 18.30 5.23
N ARG A 37 7.30 18.04 6.41
CA ARG A 37 7.89 19.10 7.25
C ARG A 37 8.99 19.86 6.53
N LYS A 38 9.86 19.17 5.79
CA LYS A 38 10.91 19.80 4.98
C LYS A 38 10.31 20.60 3.81
N LEU A 39 9.25 20.09 3.19
CA LEU A 39 8.57 20.74 2.07
C LEU A 39 7.77 21.99 2.51
N LEU A 40 7.12 21.96 3.67
CA LEU A 40 6.41 23.13 4.23
C LEU A 40 7.36 24.25 4.65
N ARG A 41 8.59 23.90 5.05
CA ARG A 41 9.62 24.88 5.43
C ARG A 41 10.20 25.62 4.22
N ASP A 42 9.98 25.10 3.01
CA ASP A 42 10.44 25.68 1.75
C ASP A 42 9.22 26.00 0.86
N GLU A 43 8.58 27.16 1.11
CA GLU A 43 7.39 27.62 0.37
C GLU A 43 7.59 27.67 -1.15
N ARG A 44 8.83 27.84 -1.62
CA ARG A 44 9.16 27.88 -3.05
C ARG A 44 9.05 26.49 -3.68
N GLY A 45 9.58 25.46 -3.02
CA GLY A 45 9.45 24.07 -3.45
C GLY A 45 8.02 23.52 -3.36
N LEU A 46 7.22 24.03 -2.42
CA LEU A 46 5.80 23.69 -2.30
C LEU A 46 4.98 24.25 -3.46
N ARG A 47 5.20 25.51 -3.86
CA ARG A 47 4.53 26.13 -5.02
C ARG A 47 4.92 25.48 -6.35
N GLU A 48 6.19 25.14 -6.55
CA GLU A 48 6.62 24.41 -7.76
C GLU A 48 6.04 23.00 -7.83
N SER A 49 5.98 22.29 -6.70
CA SER A 49 5.37 20.95 -6.64
C SER A 49 3.86 21.00 -6.89
N PHE A 50 3.18 22.04 -6.39
CA PHE A 50 1.74 22.26 -6.62
C PHE A 50 1.43 22.59 -8.09
N ASN A 51 2.25 23.42 -8.74
CA ASN A 51 2.12 23.70 -10.17
C ASN A 51 2.43 22.46 -11.03
N LYS A 52 3.35 21.57 -10.59
CA LYS A 52 3.63 20.29 -11.26
C LYS A 52 2.56 19.23 -11.07
N GLU A 53 1.88 19.19 -9.91
CA GLU A 53 0.80 18.24 -9.65
C GLU A 53 -0.51 18.64 -10.34
N THR A 54 -0.71 19.94 -10.61
CA THR A 54 -1.87 20.49 -11.35
C THR A 54 -1.66 20.46 -12.87
N ASP A 55 -0.56 19.86 -13.34
CA ASP A 55 -0.30 19.71 -14.76
C ASP A 55 -1.20 18.58 -15.35
N GLU A 56 -2.05 18.95 -16.29
CA GLU A 56 -3.20 18.18 -16.78
C GLU A 56 -2.81 16.78 -17.30
N ARG A 57 -1.54 16.60 -17.69
CA ARG A 57 -0.98 15.32 -18.15
C ARG A 57 -1.00 14.23 -17.07
N MET A 58 -0.76 14.55 -15.79
CA MET A 58 -0.75 13.55 -14.71
C MET A 58 -2.17 13.02 -14.40
N ILE A 59 -3.18 13.89 -14.53
CA ILE A 59 -4.60 13.56 -14.33
C ILE A 59 -5.10 12.66 -15.48
N LEU A 60 -4.67 12.93 -16.71
CA LEU A 60 -4.97 12.08 -17.87
C LEU A 60 -4.34 10.68 -17.77
N ILE A 61 -3.11 10.56 -17.28
CA ILE A 61 -2.47 9.26 -17.03
C ILE A 61 -3.20 8.50 -15.90
N ARG A 62 -3.53 9.18 -14.80
CA ARG A 62 -4.26 8.58 -13.66
C ARG A 62 -5.67 8.13 -14.02
N SER A 63 -6.39 8.90 -14.85
CA SER A 63 -7.76 8.58 -15.27
C SER A 63 -7.80 7.48 -16.34
N LYS A 64 -6.88 7.46 -17.30
CA LYS A 64 -6.83 6.39 -18.32
C LYS A 64 -6.27 5.05 -17.81
N ALA A 65 -5.39 5.08 -16.81
CA ALA A 65 -4.69 3.86 -16.38
C ALA A 65 -5.41 3.04 -15.29
N GLY A 66 -6.60 3.45 -14.81
CA GLY A 66 -7.30 2.73 -13.72
C GLY A 66 -6.50 2.64 -12.41
N MET A 67 -5.42 3.40 -12.30
CA MET A 67 -4.46 3.41 -11.20
C MET A 67 -5.08 3.70 -9.82
N PRO A 68 -6.03 4.64 -9.65
CA PRO A 68 -6.69 4.78 -8.37
C PRO A 68 -7.51 3.53 -8.03
N ALA A 69 -8.16 2.89 -9.00
CA ALA A 69 -8.96 1.70 -8.77
C ALA A 69 -8.09 0.49 -8.34
N LEU A 70 -6.92 0.27 -8.97
CA LEU A 70 -6.00 -0.82 -8.60
C LEU A 70 -5.40 -0.66 -7.20
N LEU A 71 -5.12 0.57 -6.78
CA LEU A 71 -4.67 0.85 -5.41
C LEU A 71 -5.80 0.61 -4.41
N ILE A 72 -7.00 1.12 -4.69
CA ILE A 72 -8.18 0.94 -3.82
C ILE A 72 -8.50 -0.54 -3.65
N THR A 73 -8.54 -1.31 -4.73
CA THR A 73 -8.83 -2.76 -4.67
C THR A 73 -7.72 -3.54 -3.98
N SER A 74 -6.45 -3.12 -4.10
CA SER A 74 -5.35 -3.76 -3.36
C SER A 74 -5.45 -3.53 -1.86
N VAL A 75 -5.82 -2.32 -1.43
CA VAL A 75 -6.02 -2.02 0.00
C VAL A 75 -7.18 -2.85 0.54
N ILE A 76 -8.30 -2.92 -0.20
CA ILE A 76 -9.46 -3.75 0.17
C ILE A 76 -9.07 -5.22 0.29
N MET A 77 -8.27 -5.77 -0.63
CA MET A 77 -7.82 -7.16 -0.54
C MET A 77 -6.93 -7.43 0.67
N ILE A 78 -6.07 -6.50 1.07
CA ILE A 78 -5.24 -6.67 2.28
C ILE A 78 -6.14 -6.73 3.51
N PHE A 79 -7.12 -5.83 3.64
CA PHE A 79 -8.09 -5.86 4.74
C PHE A 79 -8.96 -7.13 4.73
N ALA A 80 -9.45 -7.53 3.56
CA ALA A 80 -10.22 -8.77 3.40
C ALA A 80 -9.38 -10.01 3.74
N GLY A 81 -8.10 -10.02 3.40
CA GLY A 81 -7.15 -11.09 3.73
C GLY A 81 -6.91 -11.22 5.22
N ILE A 82 -6.83 -10.10 5.95
CA ILE A 82 -6.69 -10.12 7.42
C ILE A 82 -7.94 -10.75 8.06
N ILE A 83 -9.14 -10.35 7.63
CA ILE A 83 -10.41 -10.88 8.18
C ILE A 83 -10.57 -12.37 7.84
N ALA A 84 -10.36 -12.75 6.57
CA ALA A 84 -10.49 -14.12 6.12
C ALA A 84 -9.39 -15.05 6.66
N GLY A 85 -8.21 -14.50 6.95
CA GLY A 85 -7.07 -15.22 7.52
C GLY A 85 -7.31 -15.74 8.93
N TYR A 86 -8.19 -15.11 9.72
CA TYR A 86 -8.62 -15.63 11.01
C TYR A 86 -9.42 -16.94 10.91
N PHE A 87 -10.04 -17.20 9.76
CA PHE A 87 -10.79 -18.44 9.51
C PHE A 87 -9.91 -19.53 8.89
N ASN A 88 -9.03 -19.17 7.95
CA ASN A 88 -8.15 -20.12 7.29
C ASN A 88 -6.85 -19.47 6.78
N ILE A 89 -5.71 -20.02 7.21
CA ILE A 89 -4.37 -19.55 6.83
C ILE A 89 -4.11 -19.62 5.32
N ILE A 90 -4.71 -20.59 4.60
CA ILE A 90 -4.55 -20.75 3.15
C ILE A 90 -5.20 -19.58 2.41
N ILE A 91 -6.36 -19.12 2.89
CA ILE A 91 -7.07 -17.98 2.31
C ILE A 91 -6.24 -16.70 2.49
N PHE A 92 -5.56 -16.55 3.63
CA PHE A 92 -4.64 -15.43 3.84
C PHE A 92 -3.50 -15.41 2.82
N TYR A 93 -2.77 -16.52 2.64
CA TYR A 93 -1.65 -16.57 1.69
C TYR A 93 -2.08 -16.32 0.25
N THR A 94 -3.23 -16.87 -0.16
CA THR A 94 -3.76 -16.67 -1.52
C THR A 94 -4.16 -15.22 -1.77
N LEU A 95 -4.86 -14.56 -0.83
CA LEU A 95 -5.19 -13.13 -0.95
C LEU A 95 -3.94 -12.25 -0.91
N LEU A 96 -2.96 -12.58 -0.07
CA LEU A 96 -1.70 -11.85 -0.01
C LEU A 96 -0.95 -11.91 -1.35
N ALA A 97 -0.84 -13.10 -1.93
CA ALA A 97 -0.23 -13.30 -3.24
C ALA A 97 -0.99 -12.55 -4.35
N ALA A 98 -2.32 -12.62 -4.35
CA ALA A 98 -3.16 -11.87 -5.29
C ALA A 98 -2.95 -10.36 -5.16
N GLY A 99 -2.86 -9.82 -3.94
CA GLY A 99 -2.55 -8.42 -3.67
C GLY A 99 -1.20 -7.99 -4.21
N ILE A 100 -0.16 -8.79 -3.98
CA ILE A 100 1.18 -8.50 -4.52
C ILE A 100 1.15 -8.52 -6.05
N CYS A 101 0.53 -9.52 -6.68
CA CYS A 101 0.38 -9.57 -8.13
C CYS A 101 -0.35 -8.34 -8.68
N GLN A 102 -1.42 -7.91 -8.02
CA GLN A 102 -2.18 -6.74 -8.44
C GLN A 102 -1.37 -5.43 -8.32
N LEU A 103 -0.58 -5.28 -7.25
CA LEU A 103 0.33 -4.14 -7.08
C LEU A 103 1.47 -4.14 -8.12
N LEU A 104 2.01 -5.31 -8.45
CA LEU A 104 3.01 -5.47 -9.50
C LEU A 104 2.44 -5.08 -10.87
N LEU A 105 1.23 -5.53 -11.20
CA LEU A 105 0.56 -5.15 -12.44
C LEU A 105 0.30 -3.63 -12.49
N GLY A 106 -0.22 -3.05 -11.41
CA GLY A 106 -0.44 -1.60 -11.33
C GLY A 106 0.85 -0.79 -11.47
N THR A 107 1.93 -1.22 -10.81
CA THR A 107 3.24 -0.55 -10.91
C THR A 107 3.85 -0.73 -12.30
N GLY A 108 3.72 -1.91 -12.91
CA GLY A 108 4.17 -2.20 -14.26
C GLY A 108 3.45 -1.34 -15.30
N LEU A 109 2.12 -1.21 -15.21
CA LEU A 109 1.36 -0.31 -16.08
C LEU A 109 1.77 1.15 -15.89
N LYS A 110 2.00 1.60 -14.65
CA LYS A 110 2.53 2.94 -14.37
C LYS A 110 3.86 3.18 -15.05
N PHE A 111 4.79 2.25 -14.89
CA PHE A 111 6.14 2.35 -15.44
C PHE A 111 6.10 2.37 -16.97
N TYR A 112 5.29 1.49 -17.58
CA TYR A 112 5.09 1.46 -19.02
C TYR A 112 4.53 2.77 -19.57
N TYR A 113 3.49 3.32 -18.95
CA TYR A 113 2.92 4.60 -19.38
C TYR A 113 3.87 5.78 -19.13
N MET A 114 4.62 5.78 -18.02
CA MET A 114 5.58 6.83 -17.70
C MET A 114 6.80 6.83 -18.63
N HIS A 115 7.20 5.66 -19.14
CA HIS A 115 8.30 5.55 -20.10
C HIS A 115 7.85 5.82 -21.55
N LYS A 116 6.55 5.71 -21.85
CA LYS A 116 6.00 5.89 -23.21
C LYS A 116 5.51 7.32 -23.50
N LEU A 117 5.34 8.17 -22.50
CA LEU A 117 4.78 9.53 -22.61
C LEU A 117 5.82 10.63 -22.36
#